data_AF-A0A2M7ID12-F1
#
_entry.id   AF-A0A2M7ID12-F1
#
_cell.length_a   1.000
_cell.length_b   1.000
_cell.length_c   1.000
_cell.angle_alpha   90.00
_cell.angle_beta   90.00
_cell.angle_gamma   90.00
#
_symmetry.space_group_name_H-M   'P 1'
#
loop_
_entity.id
_entity.type
_entity.pdbx_description
1 polymer ?
#
loop_
_entity_poly.entity_id
_entity_poly.type
_entity_poly.pdbx_seq_one_letter_code
_entity_poly.pdbx_strand_id
1 'polypeptide(L)'
;EGYQIIPLQGITQILVFKNFDKNDLWLKNEAQKIIKNNGLEKSLAVVIDFINKENNIFKIKPYVYFRKGLVYELLRETACGSATTAIGIYLSFLTNKSIQYQKVVQPSGDSLYISVGKINNQFESYLSGKVKILYQGPFDLN
;
A
#
# COMPACT_ATOMS: atom_id res chain seq x y z
N GLU A 1 10.24 2.84 -17.64
CA GLU A 1 9.50 3.50 -16.56
C GLU A 1 9.76 2.73 -15.26
N GLY A 2 10.05 3.41 -14.16
CA GLY A 2 10.50 2.77 -12.92
C GLY A 2 9.42 2.72 -11.84
N TYR A 3 9.36 1.63 -11.09
CA TYR A 3 8.64 1.51 -9.83
C TYR A 3 9.64 1.22 -8.71
N GLN A 4 9.23 1.44 -7.46
CA GLN A 4 10.06 1.20 -6.29
C GLN A 4 9.56 -0.02 -5.53
N ILE A 5 10.46 -0.94 -5.20
CA ILE A 5 10.12 -2.13 -4.43
C ILE A 5 10.54 -1.88 -2.98
N ILE A 6 9.56 -1.89 -2.08
CA ILE A 6 9.76 -1.74 -0.64
C ILE A 6 9.37 -3.07 0.04
N PRO A 7 10.33 -3.93 0.39
CA PRO A 7 10.03 -5.16 1.11
C PRO A 7 9.61 -4.83 2.55
N LEU A 8 8.47 -5.36 2.98
CA LEU A 8 8.03 -5.38 4.38
C LEU A 8 7.97 -6.83 4.87
N GLN A 9 7.86 -7.03 6.18
CA GLN A 9 7.72 -8.38 6.73
C GLN A 9 6.44 -9.04 6.20
N GLY A 10 6.61 -10.14 5.45
CA GLY A 10 5.50 -10.94 4.91
C GLY A 10 4.81 -10.39 3.65
N ILE A 11 5.19 -9.19 3.18
CA ILE A 11 4.55 -8.56 2.01
C ILE A 11 5.53 -7.69 1.23
N THR A 12 5.53 -7.81 -0.10
CA THR A 12 6.32 -6.94 -0.99
C THR A 12 5.46 -5.80 -1.49
N GLN A 13 5.89 -4.55 -1.31
CA GLN A 13 5.18 -3.37 -1.79
C GLN A 13 5.85 -2.84 -3.05
N ILE A 14 5.08 -2.59 -4.10
CA ILE A 14 5.56 -2.00 -5.35
C ILE A 14 4.85 -0.66 -5.56
N LEU A 15 5.61 0.42 -5.43
CA LEU A 15 5.12 1.78 -5.57
C LEU A 15 5.30 2.25 -7.01
N VAL A 16 4.18 2.51 -7.68
CA VAL A 16 4.14 2.97 -9.06
C VAL A 16 3.67 4.43 -9.05
N PHE A 17 4.60 5.37 -9.28
CA PHE A 17 4.29 6.80 -9.33
C PHE A 17 3.93 7.21 -10.76
N LYS A 18 2.63 7.19 -11.09
CA LYS A 18 2.11 7.60 -12.40
C LYS A 18 0.73 8.26 -12.21
N ASN A 19 0.26 9.02 -13.19
CA ASN A 19 -1.11 9.50 -13.14
C ASN A 19 -2.07 8.35 -13.53
N PHE A 20 -2.91 7.89 -12.60
CA PHE A 20 -3.78 6.72 -12.76
C PHE A 20 -5.23 7.10 -13.06
N ASP A 21 -5.40 8.00 -14.02
CA ASP A 21 -6.72 8.27 -14.60
C ASP A 21 -7.06 7.21 -15.67
N LYS A 22 -7.06 5.96 -15.20
CA LYS A 22 -7.35 4.75 -15.98
C LYS A 22 -8.43 3.95 -15.27
N ASN A 23 -9.17 3.17 -16.05
CA ASN A 23 -10.19 2.28 -15.51
C ASN A 23 -9.57 1.11 -14.71
N ASP A 24 -10.39 0.49 -13.86
CA ASP A 24 -9.98 -0.58 -12.95
C ASP A 24 -9.45 -1.82 -13.69
N LEU A 25 -10.01 -2.14 -14.86
CA LEU A 25 -9.58 -3.29 -15.65
C LEU A 25 -8.13 -3.12 -16.14
N TRP A 26 -7.79 -1.90 -16.60
CA TRP A 26 -6.43 -1.59 -17.04
C TRP A 26 -5.45 -1.68 -15.87
N LEU A 27 -5.78 -1.09 -14.72
CA LEU A 27 -4.94 -1.12 -13.51
C LEU A 27 -4.71 -2.56 -13.03
N LYS A 28 -5.76 -3.39 -13.02
CA LYS A 28 -5.65 -4.80 -12.66
C LYS A 28 -4.71 -5.57 -13.59
N ASN A 29 -4.86 -5.39 -14.90
CA ASN A 29 -4.00 -6.04 -15.88
C ASN A 29 -2.55 -5.58 -15.76
N GLU A 30 -2.33 -4.29 -15.49
CA GLU A 30 -0.99 -3.74 -15.29
C GLU A 30 -0.35 -4.28 -14.01
N ALA A 31 -1.10 -4.39 -12.91
CA ALA A 31 -0.63 -5.01 -11.67
C ALA A 31 -0.21 -6.47 -11.89
N GLN A 32 -1.00 -7.26 -12.63
CA GLN A 32 -0.64 -8.64 -12.98
C GLN A 32 0.65 -8.71 -13.81
N LYS A 33 0.82 -7.82 -14.79
CA LYS A 33 2.06 -7.75 -15.57
C LYS A 33 3.26 -7.43 -14.70
N ILE A 34 3.15 -6.46 -13.79
CA ILE A 34 4.23 -6.10 -12.88
C ILE A 34 4.60 -7.31 -12.00
N ILE A 35 3.62 -7.99 -11.40
CA ILE A 35 3.87 -9.18 -10.57
C ILE A 35 4.64 -10.25 -11.36
N LYS A 36 4.17 -10.57 -12.58
CA LYS A 36 4.79 -11.57 -13.45
C LYS A 36 6.20 -11.18 -13.87
N ASN A 37 6.40 -9.94 -14.30
CA ASN A 37 7.70 -9.45 -14.79
C ASN A 37 8.76 -9.41 -13.69
N ASN A 38 8.36 -9.40 -12.41
CA ASN A 38 9.27 -9.46 -11.26
C ASN A 38 9.35 -10.86 -10.62
N GLY A 39 8.71 -11.88 -11.21
CA GLY A 39 8.73 -13.25 -10.68
C GLY A 39 8.05 -13.42 -9.32
N LEU A 40 7.09 -12.54 -8.98
CA LEU A 40 6.44 -12.50 -7.67
C LEU A 40 5.14 -13.31 -7.60
N GLU A 41 4.87 -14.14 -8.61
CA GLU A 41 3.65 -14.96 -8.73
C GLU A 41 3.50 -16.00 -7.60
N LYS A 42 4.60 -16.33 -6.91
CA LYS A 42 4.63 -17.27 -5.79
C LYS A 42 4.89 -16.61 -4.44
N SER A 43 4.91 -15.27 -4.38
CA SER A 43 5.09 -14.53 -3.14
C SER A 43 3.86 -14.67 -2.25
N LEU A 44 4.05 -14.67 -0.92
CA LEU A 44 2.95 -14.76 0.05
C LEU A 44 1.91 -13.65 -0.15
N ALA A 45 2.40 -12.42 -0.28
CA ALA A 45 1.60 -11.27 -0.63
C ALA A 45 2.44 -10.23 -1.38
N VAL A 46 1.83 -9.53 -2.33
CA VAL A 46 2.40 -8.42 -3.09
C VAL A 46 1.35 -7.33 -3.20
N VAL A 47 1.73 -6.09 -2.97
CA VAL A 47 0.87 -4.94 -3.26
C VAL A 47 1.46 -4.19 -4.43
N ILE A 48 0.64 -3.93 -5.44
CA ILE A 48 0.92 -2.93 -6.46
C ILE A 48 0.15 -1.68 -6.08
N ASP A 49 0.86 -0.65 -5.64
CA ASP A 49 0.27 0.62 -5.27
C ASP A 49 0.46 1.65 -6.39
N PHE A 50 -0.67 2.01 -6.99
CA PHE A 50 -0.75 3.04 -8.00
C PHE A 50 -0.97 4.41 -7.33
N ILE A 51 0.07 5.24 -7.34
CA ILE A 51 0.15 6.48 -6.58
C ILE A 51 0.08 7.70 -7.49
N ASN A 52 -0.93 8.54 -7.29
CA ASN A 52 -0.95 9.90 -7.81
C ASN A 52 -0.47 10.88 -6.73
N LYS A 53 0.58 11.68 -7.03
CA LYS A 53 1.13 12.69 -6.13
C LYS A 53 0.65 14.07 -6.57
N GLU A 54 -0.11 14.72 -5.71
CA GLU A 54 -0.56 16.11 -5.89
C GLU A 54 0.00 16.96 -4.75
N ASN A 55 0.99 17.81 -5.04
CA ASN A 55 1.74 18.56 -4.03
C ASN A 55 2.36 17.61 -2.97
N ASN A 56 1.95 17.75 -1.71
CA ASN A 56 2.35 16.91 -0.58
C ASN A 56 1.29 15.85 -0.21
N ILE A 57 0.34 15.57 -1.10
CA ILE A 57 -0.71 14.57 -0.86
C ILE A 57 -0.48 13.39 -1.81
N PHE A 58 -0.47 12.19 -1.26
CA PHE A 58 -0.40 10.94 -2.03
C PHE A 58 -1.80 10.33 -2.05
N LYS A 59 -2.36 10.12 -3.23
CA LYS A 59 -3.62 9.40 -3.44
C LYS A 59 -3.28 8.01 -3.99
N ILE A 60 -3.77 6.97 -3.34
CA ILE A 60 -3.36 5.60 -3.62
C ILE A 60 -4.49 4.76 -4.21
N LYS A 61 -4.14 3.76 -5.03
CA LYS A 61 -5.03 2.75 -5.58
C LYS A 61 -4.33 1.38 -5.48
N PRO A 62 -4.33 0.77 -4.28
CA PRO A 62 -3.63 -0.48 -4.02
C PRO A 62 -4.38 -1.68 -4.60
N TYR A 63 -3.62 -2.56 -5.26
CA TYR A 63 -4.04 -3.92 -5.62
C TYR A 63 -3.20 -4.92 -4.86
N VAL A 64 -3.85 -5.76 -4.06
CA VAL A 64 -3.20 -6.78 -3.24
C VAL A 64 -3.36 -8.14 -3.91
N TYR A 65 -2.22 -8.72 -4.25
CA TYR A 65 -2.07 -10.09 -4.70
C TYR A 65 -1.68 -10.96 -3.52
N PHE A 66 -2.45 -12.00 -3.23
CA PHE A 66 -2.15 -12.88 -2.11
C PHE A 66 -2.69 -14.28 -2.37
N ARG A 67 -2.13 -15.23 -1.62
CA ARG A 67 -2.59 -16.62 -1.66
C ARG A 67 -3.83 -16.81 -0.79
N LYS A 68 -4.90 -17.33 -1.37
CA LYS A 68 -6.13 -17.73 -0.68
C LYS A 68 -6.35 -19.24 -0.89
N GLY A 69 -5.91 -20.02 0.09
CA GLY A 69 -5.89 -21.48 -0.02
C GLY A 69 -4.92 -21.96 -1.12
N LEU A 70 -5.46 -22.59 -2.17
CA LEU A 70 -4.70 -23.12 -3.30
C LEU A 70 -4.63 -22.16 -4.50
N VAL A 71 -5.37 -21.05 -4.46
CA VAL A 71 -5.42 -20.07 -5.55
C VAL A 71 -4.81 -18.74 -5.12
N TYR A 72 -4.39 -17.95 -6.09
CA TYR A 72 -4.00 -16.56 -5.87
C TYR A 72 -5.08 -15.63 -6.36
N GLU A 73 -5.39 -14.61 -5.58
CA GLU A 73 -6.36 -13.58 -5.91
C GLU A 73 -5.69 -12.22 -5.98
N LEU A 74 -6.21 -11.36 -6.86
CA LEU A 74 -5.82 -9.95 -6.97
C LEU A 74 -7.05 -9.09 -6.70
N LEU A 75 -7.04 -8.36 -5.59
CA LEU A 75 -8.15 -7.53 -5.13
C LEU A 75 -7.71 -6.08 -4.97
N ARG A 76 -8.63 -5.16 -5.28
CA ARG A 76 -8.44 -3.75 -4.98
C ARG A 76 -8.96 -3.48 -3.56
N GLU A 77 -8.13 -2.86 -2.72
CA GLU A 77 -8.53 -2.51 -1.36
C GLU A 77 -9.14 -1.12 -1.28
N THR A 78 -9.98 -0.89 -0.26
CA THR A 78 -10.56 0.44 0.03
C THR A 78 -9.66 1.28 0.94
N ALA A 79 -8.80 0.64 1.73
CA ALA A 79 -7.74 1.26 2.52
C ALA A 79 -6.59 0.26 2.72
N CYS A 80 -5.35 0.74 2.70
CA CYS A 80 -4.16 -0.11 2.81
C CYS A 80 -3.09 0.56 3.68
N GLY A 81 -2.98 0.09 4.93
CA GLY A 81 -1.98 0.58 5.88
C GLY A 81 -0.54 0.25 5.46
N SER A 82 -0.32 -0.93 4.87
CA SER A 82 1.02 -1.37 4.45
C SER A 82 1.56 -0.57 3.26
N ALA A 83 0.72 -0.24 2.27
CA ALA A 83 1.07 0.68 1.19
C ALA A 83 1.39 2.09 1.73
N THR A 84 0.59 2.56 2.68
CA THR A 84 0.83 3.85 3.36
C THR A 84 2.17 3.86 4.10
N THR A 85 2.51 2.79 4.80
CA THR A 85 3.83 2.62 5.45
C THR A 85 4.97 2.61 4.42
N ALA A 86 4.81 1.90 3.31
CA ALA A 86 5.81 1.85 2.25
C ALA A 86 6.08 3.21 1.62
N ILE A 87 5.05 4.05 1.43
CA ILE A 87 5.22 5.45 1.01
C ILE A 87 6.07 6.22 2.02
N GLY A 88 5.78 6.09 3.32
CA GLY A 88 6.56 6.75 4.37
C GLY A 88 8.04 6.34 4.36
N ILE A 89 8.32 5.05 4.21
CA ILE A 89 9.69 4.52 4.13
C ILE A 89 10.39 5.04 2.87
N TYR A 90 9.73 4.98 1.73
CA TYR A 90 10.26 5.51 0.47
C TYR A 90 10.62 6.99 0.57
N LEU A 91 9.76 7.81 1.15
CA LEU A 91 10.02 9.24 1.34
C LEU A 91 11.19 9.48 2.31
N SER A 92 11.26 8.72 3.39
CA SER A 92 12.37 8.81 4.34
C SER A 92 13.71 8.46 3.66
N PHE A 93 13.72 7.39 2.85
CA PHE A 93 14.88 6.97 2.08
C PHE A 93 15.31 8.04 1.07
N LEU A 94 14.38 8.58 0.29
CA LEU A 94 14.69 9.62 -0.71
C LEU A 94 15.26 10.91 -0.10
N THR A 95 14.70 11.32 1.05
CA THR A 95 15.05 12.61 1.66
C THR A 95 16.19 12.50 2.68
N ASN A 96 16.57 11.27 3.04
CA ASN A 96 17.44 10.96 4.16
C ASN A 96 17.00 11.67 5.46
N LYS A 97 15.69 11.77 5.68
CA LYS A 97 15.06 12.47 6.81
C LYS A 97 13.93 11.65 7.40
N SER A 98 13.56 11.94 8.64
CA SER A 98 12.31 11.45 9.22
C SER A 98 11.11 12.07 8.52
N ILE A 99 10.06 11.28 8.33
CA ILE A 99 8.76 11.71 7.82
C ILE A 99 7.83 11.89 9.01
N GLN A 100 7.10 13.00 9.03
CA GLN A 100 6.16 13.34 10.10
C GLN A 100 4.77 13.58 9.51
N TYR A 101 3.79 12.79 9.95
CA TYR A 101 2.37 12.94 9.61
C TYR A 101 2.10 13.11 8.12
N GLN A 102 2.80 12.37 7.27
CA GLN A 102 2.55 12.38 5.84
C GLN A 102 1.15 11.83 5.55
N LYS A 103 0.31 12.66 4.93
CA LYS A 103 -1.05 12.31 4.55
C LYS A 103 -1.06 11.41 3.31
N VAL A 104 -1.78 10.30 3.38
CA VAL A 104 -2.04 9.37 2.28
C VAL A 104 -3.54 9.12 2.18
N VAL A 105 -4.15 9.59 1.10
CA VAL A 105 -5.58 9.47 0.80
C VAL A 105 -5.84 8.08 0.22
N GLN A 106 -6.73 7.36 0.90
CA GLN A 106 -7.12 6.00 0.57
C GLN A 106 -8.25 5.98 -0.48
N PRO A 107 -8.50 4.86 -1.16
CA PRO A 107 -9.62 4.72 -2.09
C PRO A 107 -11.00 4.95 -1.47
N SER A 108 -11.16 4.74 -0.16
CA SER A 108 -12.40 5.06 0.57
C SER A 108 -12.70 6.56 0.64
N GLY A 109 -11.73 7.43 0.35
CA GLY A 109 -11.78 8.87 0.54
C GLY A 109 -11.22 9.33 1.89
N ASP A 110 -11.09 8.43 2.87
CA ASP A 110 -10.43 8.72 4.13
C ASP A 110 -8.91 8.83 3.97
N SER A 111 -8.25 9.40 4.98
CA SER A 111 -6.79 9.52 4.99
C SER A 111 -6.18 8.74 6.12
N LEU A 112 -5.05 8.11 5.83
CA LEU A 112 -4.11 7.62 6.81
C LEU A 112 -2.92 8.59 6.89
N TYR A 113 -2.30 8.67 8.05
CA TYR A 113 -1.13 9.50 8.31
C TYR A 113 0.01 8.62 8.76
N ILE A 114 1.17 8.77 8.12
CA ILE A 114 2.37 7.98 8.41
C ILE A 114 3.50 8.88 8.89
N SER A 115 4.12 8.48 10.00
CA SER A 115 5.42 9.00 10.43
C SER A 115 6.45 7.87 10.33
N VAL A 116 7.64 8.19 9.86
CA VAL A 116 8.76 7.23 9.73
C VAL A 116 10.03 7.86 10.27
N GLY A 117 10.71 7.13 11.16
CA GLY A 117 12.02 7.48 11.70
C GLY A 117 13.03 6.37 11.43
N LYS A 118 14.29 6.64 11.71
CA LYS A 118 15.37 5.65 11.64
C LYS A 118 16.06 5.56 12.98
N ILE A 119 15.99 4.40 13.62
CA ILE A 119 16.62 4.10 14.91
C ILE A 119 17.53 2.89 14.72
N ASN A 120 18.80 2.98 15.11
CA ASN A 120 19.78 1.90 14.96
C ASN A 120 19.85 1.31 13.53
N ASN A 121 19.79 2.17 12.52
CA ASN A 121 19.76 1.81 11.11
C ASN A 121 18.50 1.05 10.63
N GLN A 122 17.47 0.92 11.46
CA GLN A 122 16.18 0.31 11.13
C GLN A 122 15.10 1.39 11.00
N PHE A 123 14.14 1.17 10.09
CA PHE A 123 12.99 2.05 9.97
C PHE A 123 11.95 1.70 11.02
N GLU A 124 11.51 2.71 11.76
CA GLU A 124 10.34 2.63 12.63
C GLU A 124 9.22 3.48 12.02
N SER A 125 7.99 2.99 12.09
CA SER A 125 6.85 3.64 11.47
C SER A 125 5.65 3.67 12.40
N TYR A 126 4.93 4.80 12.41
CA TYR A 126 3.69 4.97 13.13
C TYR A 126 2.58 5.39 12.16
N LEU A 127 1.52 4.58 12.13
CA LEU A 127 0.35 4.80 11.29
C LEU A 127 -0.82 5.28 12.17
N SER A 128 -1.52 6.32 11.73
CA SER A 128 -2.74 6.81 12.39
C SER A 128 -3.84 7.08 11.39
N GLY A 129 -5.09 6.95 11.84
CA GLY A 129 -6.29 7.13 11.03
C GLY A 129 -7.53 7.13 11.92
N LYS A 130 -8.66 7.60 11.38
CA LYS A 130 -9.94 7.55 12.10
C LYS A 130 -10.51 6.13 12.03
N VAL A 131 -11.05 5.66 13.15
CA VAL A 131 -11.77 4.38 13.24
C VAL A 131 -13.20 4.66 13.68
N LYS A 132 -14.16 4.00 13.02
CA LYS A 132 -15.58 4.03 13.39
C LYS A 132 -16.04 2.63 13.76
N ILE A 133 -16.59 2.47 14.95
CA ILE A 133 -17.23 1.22 15.37
C ILE A 133 -18.54 1.08 14.57
N LEU A 134 -18.66 0.00 13.78
CA LEU A 134 -19.85 -0.27 12.96
C LEU A 134 -20.87 -1.15 13.70
N TYR A 135 -20.41 -2.02 14.58
CA TYR A 135 -21.24 -2.91 15.38
C TYR A 135 -20.53 -3.23 16.69
N GLN A 136 -21.30 -3.31 17.77
CA GLN A 136 -20.82 -3.74 19.08
C GLN A 136 -21.92 -4.58 19.73
N GLY A 137 -21.68 -5.88 19.85
CA GLY A 137 -22.64 -6.85 20.37
C GLY A 137 -22.14 -8.28 20.18
N PRO A 138 -22.90 -9.27 20.67
CA PRO A 138 -22.55 -10.67 20.45
C PRO A 138 -22.60 -11.03 18.96
N PHE A 139 -21.76 -11.97 18.54
CA PHE A 139 -21.79 -12.59 17.24
C PHE A 139 -22.08 -14.08 17.45
N ASP A 140 -23.26 -14.53 17.01
CA ASP A 140 -23.65 -15.93 17.10
C ASP A 140 -23.35 -16.63 15.76
N LEU A 141 -22.68 -17.78 15.85
CA LEU A 141 -22.29 -18.63 14.72
C LEU A 141 -23.15 -19.89 14.60
N ASN A 142 -24.16 -20.04 15.48
CA ASN A 142 -25.06 -21.18 15.51
C ASN A 142 -25.94 -21.29 14.26
#